data_AF-A0A9C9EL57-F1
#
_entry.id   AF-A0A9C9EL57-F1
#
_cell.length_a   1.000
_cell.length_b   1.000
_cell.length_c   1.000
_cell.angle_alpha   90.00
_cell.angle_beta   90.00
_cell.angle_gamma   90.00
#
_symmetry.space_group_name_H-M   'P 1'
#
loop_
_entity.id
_entity.type
_entity.pdbx_description
1 polymer ?
#
loop_
_entity_poly.entity_id
_entity_poly.type
_entity_poly.pdbx_seq_one_letter_code
_entity_poly.pdbx_strand_id
1 'polypeptide(L)'
;MMGIIFILILMNYVYEDADSLIVDNDSLVICGFHQYNIKVMISNAGKLKVRPWSAAADSFGKLELNAPLITIQSSSSIIGSDAGYSGAYSNSHPQGYGPGGGEAGGVSGGGGGGGAYGGNGGAGGDNYPGAGGIAYGSPSDTIIDIGSGGGAGRLSALDGPGGNGGAEIYLRAQNIIIDSSYIEANGQRGYDGSLEAGGGGAGGGVMVWADTTILHNILIAANGGNGGDASFGGGGGGSGGRIKIFYTSLIDTAQCTYTVQGGAPGTGAYGTPEAGENGTIYIDHIVGIKEVVQQPVQLQILTNPIREVLKIKTNNPPVRVDIFDAAGCFVKTFHLNNYIEYIPLDGLEEGVYFIKGNTCNHYSGKFVVLK
;
A
#
# COMPACT_ATOMS: atom_id res chain seq x y z
N MET A 1 -5.84 47.67 36.10
CA MET A 1 -6.12 46.32 35.59
C MET A 1 -6.41 46.46 34.10
N MET A 2 -5.38 46.40 33.25
CA MET A 2 -5.52 46.58 31.81
C MET A 2 -5.46 45.18 31.19
N GLY A 3 -6.63 44.67 30.79
CA GLY A 3 -6.75 43.35 30.19
C GLY A 3 -6.09 43.33 28.83
N ILE A 4 -5.00 42.58 28.70
CA ILE A 4 -4.42 42.24 27.41
C ILE A 4 -5.36 41.21 26.77
N ILE A 5 -6.15 41.65 25.79
CA ILE A 5 -6.89 40.76 24.91
C ILE A 5 -5.86 40.18 23.94
N PHE A 6 -5.47 38.92 24.16
CA PHE A 6 -4.76 38.14 23.14
C PHE A 6 -5.76 37.85 22.01
N ILE A 7 -5.69 38.63 20.94
CA ILE A 7 -6.35 38.29 19.68
C ILE A 7 -5.50 37.18 19.07
N LEU A 8 -5.93 35.93 19.24
CA LEU A 8 -5.37 34.79 18.53
C LEU A 8 -5.75 34.96 17.05
N ILE A 9 -4.82 35.46 16.24
CA ILE A 9 -5.00 35.45 14.79
C ILE A 9 -4.84 34.00 14.37
N LEU A 10 -5.94 33.36 13.97
CA LEU A 10 -5.94 32.05 13.30
C LEU A 10 -5.19 32.23 11.96
N MET A 11 -3.89 32.00 11.96
CA MET A 11 -3.08 31.99 10.74
C MET A 11 -3.09 30.58 10.18
N ASN A 12 -3.62 30.42 8.98
CA ASN A 12 -3.44 29.20 8.20
C ASN A 12 -2.00 29.18 7.71
N TYR A 13 -1.29 28.07 7.89
CA TYR A 13 0.06 27.96 7.37
C TYR A 13 0.48 26.52 7.08
N VAL A 14 1.36 26.41 6.10
CA VAL A 14 2.17 25.23 5.82
C VAL A 14 3.62 25.60 6.12
N TYR A 15 4.28 24.80 6.95
CA TYR A 15 5.71 24.89 7.22
C TYR A 15 6.37 23.57 6.89
N GLU A 16 7.48 23.62 6.15
CA GLU A 16 8.25 22.44 5.81
C GLU A 16 9.74 22.77 5.82
N ASP A 17 10.52 21.95 6.53
CA ASP A 17 11.97 21.90 6.46
C ASP A 17 12.46 20.45 6.61
N ALA A 18 13.76 20.25 6.79
CA ALA A 18 14.33 18.91 6.98
C ALA A 18 13.90 18.22 8.29
N ASP A 19 13.38 18.98 9.25
CA ASP A 19 13.05 18.50 10.58
C ASP A 19 11.55 18.24 10.74
N SER A 20 10.70 19.07 10.12
CA SER A 20 9.26 19.04 10.35
C SER A 20 8.43 19.41 9.14
N LEU A 21 7.30 18.73 8.99
CA LEU A 21 6.14 19.17 8.22
C LEU A 21 5.01 19.56 9.17
N ILE A 22 4.48 20.77 9.03
CA ILE A 22 3.33 21.26 9.79
C ILE A 22 2.31 21.83 8.80
N VAL A 23 1.08 21.32 8.87
CA VAL A 23 -0.07 21.81 8.10
C VAL A 23 -1.19 22.16 9.07
N ASP A 24 -1.41 23.45 9.28
CA ASP A 24 -2.38 23.97 10.25
C ASP A 24 -3.46 24.79 9.54
N ASN A 25 -4.71 24.30 9.58
CA ASN A 25 -5.86 24.92 8.91
C ASN A 25 -5.63 25.31 7.44
N ASP A 26 -4.77 24.57 6.77
CA ASP A 26 -4.39 24.78 5.37
C ASP A 26 -4.30 23.45 4.62
N SER A 27 -3.97 23.48 3.34
CA SER A 27 -3.85 22.29 2.49
C SER A 27 -2.51 22.26 1.74
N LEU A 28 -1.85 21.10 1.74
CA LEU A 28 -0.64 20.84 0.96
C LEU A 28 -0.88 19.68 0.00
N VAL A 29 -0.53 19.87 -1.28
CA VAL A 29 -0.46 18.77 -2.26
C VAL A 29 0.96 18.21 -2.24
N ILE A 30 1.09 16.91 -1.98
CA ILE A 30 2.38 16.25 -1.72
C ILE A 30 2.39 14.84 -2.30
N CYS A 31 3.55 14.32 -2.67
CA CYS A 31 3.73 12.91 -3.07
C CYS A 31 5.18 12.47 -2.92
N GLY A 32 5.43 11.18 -3.06
CA GLY A 32 6.74 10.57 -2.93
C GLY A 32 7.10 10.31 -1.47
N PHE A 33 8.38 10.04 -1.26
CA PHE A 33 8.96 9.77 0.05
C PHE A 33 9.45 11.06 0.72
N HIS A 34 9.05 11.27 1.96
CA HIS A 34 9.45 12.41 2.78
C HIS A 34 10.02 11.95 4.11
N GLN A 35 11.24 12.39 4.40
CA GLN A 35 11.94 12.12 5.65
C GLN A 35 12.02 13.40 6.48
N TYR A 36 11.58 13.34 7.72
CA TYR A 36 11.71 14.43 8.68
C TYR A 36 12.48 13.95 9.93
N ASN A 37 13.33 14.81 10.49
CA ASN A 37 14.13 14.45 11.67
C ASN A 37 13.36 14.54 12.99
N ILE A 38 12.22 15.23 13.03
CA ILE A 38 11.46 15.49 14.25
C ILE A 38 10.02 15.02 14.11
N LYS A 39 9.22 15.62 13.22
CA LYS A 39 7.77 15.35 13.20
C LYS A 39 7.03 15.65 11.91
N VAL A 40 5.87 15.04 11.76
CA VAL A 40 4.77 15.53 10.91
C VAL A 40 3.59 15.89 11.82
N MET A 41 2.99 17.06 11.58
CA MET A 41 1.82 17.54 12.32
C MET A 41 0.77 18.09 11.34
N ILE A 42 -0.43 17.52 11.39
CA ILE A 42 -1.59 18.03 10.67
C ILE A 42 -2.66 18.38 11.71
N SER A 43 -3.03 19.65 11.81
CA SER A 43 -3.91 20.16 12.86
C SER A 43 -4.92 21.17 12.34
N ASN A 44 -5.95 21.43 13.15
CA ASN A 44 -6.99 22.43 12.92
C ASN A 44 -7.62 22.33 11.51
N ALA A 45 -8.11 21.16 11.12
CA ALA A 45 -8.63 20.87 9.79
C ALA A 45 -7.61 20.96 8.63
N GLY A 46 -6.32 20.84 8.94
CA GLY A 46 -5.25 20.74 7.96
C GLY A 46 -5.39 19.51 7.04
N LYS A 47 -4.91 19.61 5.81
CA LYS A 47 -5.08 18.56 4.79
C LYS A 47 -3.80 18.29 4.02
N LEU A 48 -3.37 17.03 4.00
CA LEU A 48 -2.46 16.56 2.96
C LEU A 48 -3.28 15.94 1.83
N LYS A 49 -3.00 16.35 0.60
CA LYS A 49 -3.61 15.78 -0.60
C LYS A 49 -2.55 15.07 -1.41
N VAL A 50 -2.70 13.76 -1.62
CA VAL A 50 -1.76 12.99 -2.42
C VAL A 50 -1.87 13.45 -3.87
N ARG A 51 -0.75 13.80 -4.50
CA ARG A 51 -0.74 14.14 -5.93
C ARG A 51 -1.15 12.92 -6.77
N PRO A 52 -2.17 13.02 -7.63
CA PRO A 52 -2.64 11.89 -8.44
C PRO A 52 -1.55 11.31 -9.33
N TRP A 53 -1.53 9.98 -9.47
CA TRP A 53 -0.66 9.30 -10.42
C TRP A 53 -0.83 9.85 -11.83
N SER A 54 0.28 9.91 -12.55
CA SER A 54 0.26 10.16 -13.98
C SER A 54 1.28 9.25 -14.66
N ALA A 55 1.14 9.04 -15.97
CA ALA A 55 2.16 8.36 -16.75
C ALA A 55 3.48 9.15 -16.85
N ALA A 56 3.53 10.41 -16.38
CA ALA A 56 4.74 11.21 -16.32
C ALA A 56 5.57 10.86 -15.06
N ALA A 57 6.89 11.03 -15.15
CA ALA A 57 7.85 10.54 -14.16
C ALA A 57 7.81 11.26 -12.80
N ASP A 58 7.00 12.30 -12.62
CA ASP A 58 7.02 13.11 -11.41
C ASP A 58 5.86 12.83 -10.44
N SER A 59 4.81 12.08 -10.82
CA SER A 59 3.70 11.78 -9.91
C SER A 59 3.30 10.31 -9.88
N PHE A 60 3.41 9.70 -8.71
CA PHE A 60 3.26 8.26 -8.53
C PHE A 60 1.96 7.85 -7.84
N GLY A 61 1.13 8.78 -7.37
CA GLY A 61 -0.03 8.44 -6.54
C GLY A 61 0.35 7.87 -5.16
N LYS A 62 1.59 8.08 -4.73
CA LYS A 62 2.17 7.55 -3.50
C LYS A 62 2.55 8.69 -2.57
N LEU A 63 2.33 8.52 -1.27
CA LEU A 63 2.82 9.39 -0.21
C LEU A 63 3.38 8.51 0.91
N GLU A 64 4.69 8.59 1.14
CA GLU A 64 5.35 7.97 2.28
C GLU A 64 5.92 9.05 3.19
N LEU A 65 5.52 9.04 4.47
CA LEU A 65 5.98 9.95 5.50
C LEU A 65 6.76 9.17 6.54
N ASN A 66 8.05 9.50 6.72
CA ASN A 66 8.89 8.93 7.76
C ASN A 66 9.38 10.02 8.73
N ALA A 67 9.04 9.90 10.01
CA ALA A 67 9.46 10.84 11.05
C ALA A 67 9.43 10.17 12.44
N PRO A 68 10.16 10.66 13.46
CA PRO A 68 10.00 10.13 14.81
C PRO A 68 8.57 10.23 15.37
N LEU A 69 7.85 11.31 15.07
CA LEU A 69 6.48 11.54 15.51
C LEU A 69 5.57 11.96 14.34
N ILE A 70 4.43 11.30 14.17
CA ILE A 70 3.36 11.74 13.27
C ILE A 70 2.10 12.00 14.08
N THR A 71 1.54 13.20 13.95
CA THR A 71 0.30 13.63 14.62
C THR A 71 -0.72 14.14 13.61
N ILE A 72 -1.96 13.65 13.69
CA ILE A 72 -3.09 14.11 12.86
C ILE A 72 -4.28 14.32 13.79
N GLN A 73 -4.73 15.57 13.95
CA GLN A 73 -5.69 15.92 14.98
C GLN A 73 -6.69 16.99 14.52
N SER A 74 -7.75 17.18 15.28
CA SER A 74 -8.69 18.31 15.12
C SER A 74 -9.33 18.35 13.73
N SER A 75 -9.97 17.25 13.31
CA SER A 75 -10.65 17.10 12.01
C SER A 75 -9.74 17.25 10.79
N SER A 76 -8.44 16.97 10.97
CA SER A 76 -7.45 16.98 9.91
C SER A 76 -7.49 15.71 9.06
N SER A 77 -6.83 15.74 7.90
CA SER A 77 -6.92 14.61 6.96
C SER A 77 -5.72 14.39 6.05
N ILE A 78 -5.59 13.14 5.60
CA ILE A 78 -4.78 12.77 4.43
C ILE A 78 -5.73 12.21 3.37
N ILE A 79 -5.77 12.86 2.21
CA ILE A 79 -6.72 12.60 1.13
C ILE A 79 -5.95 12.12 -0.10
N GLY A 80 -6.10 10.85 -0.40
CA GLY A 80 -5.57 10.17 -1.59
C GLY A 80 -6.64 9.47 -2.41
N SER A 81 -7.92 9.81 -2.23
CA SER A 81 -8.99 9.33 -3.10
C SER A 81 -8.72 9.74 -4.55
N ASP A 82 -8.98 8.83 -5.49
CA ASP A 82 -8.85 9.01 -6.95
C ASP A 82 -7.43 9.33 -7.45
N ALA A 83 -6.42 9.16 -6.58
CA ALA A 83 -5.03 9.53 -6.85
C ALA A 83 -4.10 8.35 -7.22
N GLY A 84 -4.63 7.13 -7.31
CA GLY A 84 -3.95 5.94 -7.82
C GLY A 84 -3.93 5.87 -9.36
N TYR A 85 -3.70 4.68 -9.92
CA TYR A 85 -3.60 4.50 -11.37
C TYR A 85 -4.85 5.07 -12.08
N SER A 86 -4.63 5.72 -13.22
CA SER A 86 -5.75 6.30 -13.98
C SER A 86 -6.69 5.23 -14.52
N GLY A 87 -7.98 5.54 -14.52
CA GLY A 87 -8.95 4.80 -15.32
C GLY A 87 -8.75 5.05 -16.81
N ALA A 88 -9.53 4.37 -17.64
CA ALA A 88 -9.56 4.61 -19.08
C ALA A 88 -10.02 6.05 -19.41
N TYR A 89 -9.30 6.74 -20.29
CA TYR A 89 -9.55 8.16 -20.61
C TYR A 89 -9.55 8.50 -22.11
N SER A 90 -9.18 7.56 -22.98
CA SER A 90 -9.22 7.77 -24.44
C SER A 90 -9.42 6.46 -25.20
N ASN A 91 -9.80 6.54 -26.48
CA ASN A 91 -9.88 5.36 -27.36
C ASN A 91 -8.53 4.64 -27.53
N SER A 92 -7.41 5.36 -27.37
CA SER A 92 -6.06 4.78 -27.38
C SER A 92 -5.65 4.16 -26.03
N HIS A 93 -6.38 4.47 -24.95
CA HIS A 93 -6.19 3.93 -23.61
C HIS A 93 -7.55 3.57 -23.00
N PRO A 94 -8.24 2.55 -23.56
CA PRO A 94 -9.60 2.17 -23.18
C PRO A 94 -9.62 1.25 -21.95
N GLN A 95 -8.46 0.71 -21.56
CA GLN A 95 -8.26 -0.15 -20.39
C GLN A 95 -7.89 0.72 -19.18
N GLY A 96 -8.23 0.26 -17.97
CA GLY A 96 -7.70 0.86 -16.75
C GLY A 96 -6.21 0.61 -16.60
N TYR A 97 -5.47 1.55 -16.00
CA TYR A 97 -4.06 1.35 -15.70
C TYR A 97 -3.86 0.58 -14.39
N GLY A 98 -2.69 -0.07 -14.28
CA GLY A 98 -2.25 -0.78 -13.09
C GLY A 98 -2.24 -2.31 -13.26
N PRO A 99 -1.62 -3.06 -12.33
CA PRO A 99 -1.50 -4.52 -12.41
C PRO A 99 -2.85 -5.26 -12.41
N GLY A 100 -3.90 -4.63 -11.88
CA GLY A 100 -5.27 -5.11 -11.88
C GLY A 100 -6.22 -4.13 -12.54
N GLY A 101 -5.81 -3.45 -13.62
CA GLY A 101 -6.66 -2.55 -14.39
C GLY A 101 -7.90 -3.27 -14.94
N GLY A 102 -9.06 -2.62 -14.86
CA GLY A 102 -10.30 -3.17 -15.42
C GLY A 102 -10.30 -3.12 -16.95
N GLU A 103 -10.90 -4.11 -17.59
CA GLU A 103 -10.94 -4.16 -19.05
C GLU A 103 -12.03 -3.28 -19.64
N ALA A 104 -11.81 -2.76 -20.85
CA ALA A 104 -12.83 -2.08 -21.64
C ALA A 104 -13.91 -3.07 -22.11
N GLY A 105 -15.15 -2.60 -22.24
CA GLY A 105 -16.16 -3.36 -22.98
C GLY A 105 -15.77 -3.58 -24.45
N GLY A 106 -16.31 -4.62 -25.07
CA GLY A 106 -15.96 -5.03 -26.43
C GLY A 106 -16.25 -3.99 -27.52
N VAL A 107 -15.75 -4.27 -28.73
CA VAL A 107 -15.95 -3.40 -29.93
C VAL A 107 -17.43 -3.20 -30.25
N SER A 108 -18.25 -4.23 -30.00
CA SER A 108 -19.67 -4.28 -30.35
C SER A 108 -20.62 -3.79 -29.25
N GLY A 109 -20.11 -3.36 -28.08
CA GLY A 109 -20.91 -3.06 -26.88
C GLY A 109 -20.22 -3.61 -25.63
N GLY A 110 -20.68 -3.24 -24.43
CA GLY A 110 -20.08 -3.65 -23.16
C GLY A 110 -19.75 -2.51 -22.20
N GLY A 111 -20.19 -2.63 -20.94
CA GLY A 111 -19.70 -1.80 -19.85
C GLY A 111 -18.25 -2.13 -19.49
N GLY A 112 -17.51 -1.16 -18.97
CA GLY A 112 -16.14 -1.34 -18.51
C GLY A 112 -16.07 -2.11 -17.19
N GLY A 113 -15.05 -2.96 -17.05
CA GLY A 113 -14.75 -3.67 -15.80
C GLY A 113 -14.12 -2.76 -14.74
N GLY A 114 -14.34 -3.07 -13.47
CA GLY A 114 -13.76 -2.35 -12.34
C GLY A 114 -12.28 -2.69 -12.12
N GLY A 115 -11.51 -1.76 -11.56
CA GLY A 115 -10.12 -1.99 -11.18
C GLY A 115 -9.98 -2.84 -9.90
N ALA A 116 -8.80 -3.39 -9.66
CA ALA A 116 -8.46 -4.23 -8.50
C ALA A 116 -7.26 -3.73 -7.68
N TYR A 117 -7.15 -4.15 -6.41
CA TYR A 117 -5.93 -4.07 -5.57
C TYR A 117 -6.04 -4.87 -4.25
N GLY A 118 -7.20 -4.89 -3.58
CA GLY A 118 -7.44 -5.67 -2.37
C GLY A 118 -8.31 -6.92 -2.58
N GLY A 119 -9.19 -6.86 -3.58
CA GLY A 119 -10.02 -7.94 -4.10
C GLY A 119 -10.10 -7.81 -5.63
N ASN A 120 -10.89 -8.68 -6.28
CA ASN A 120 -11.14 -8.55 -7.71
C ASN A 120 -12.11 -7.40 -8.00
N GLY A 121 -11.95 -6.74 -9.14
CA GLY A 121 -12.94 -5.81 -9.68
C GLY A 121 -14.13 -6.57 -10.27
N GLY A 122 -15.30 -5.94 -10.30
CA GLY A 122 -16.48 -6.51 -10.95
C GLY A 122 -16.43 -6.39 -12.48
N ALA A 123 -17.00 -7.34 -13.20
CA ALA A 123 -17.21 -7.22 -14.64
C ALA A 123 -18.30 -6.19 -14.99
N GLY A 124 -18.21 -5.60 -16.18
CA GLY A 124 -19.26 -4.73 -16.73
C GLY A 124 -20.51 -5.49 -17.18
N GLY A 125 -21.52 -4.75 -17.65
CA GLY A 125 -22.75 -5.29 -18.25
C GLY A 125 -22.70 -5.45 -19.78
N ASP A 126 -23.83 -5.83 -20.37
CA ASP A 126 -24.07 -6.17 -21.78
C ASP A 126 -23.44 -7.51 -22.25
N ASN A 127 -23.49 -7.81 -23.56
CA ASN A 127 -23.12 -9.08 -24.19
C ASN A 127 -21.61 -9.27 -24.34
N TYR A 128 -20.84 -8.18 -24.32
CA TYR A 128 -19.38 -8.20 -24.44
C TYR A 128 -18.73 -7.35 -23.34
N PRO A 129 -18.98 -7.67 -22.06
CA PRO A 129 -18.53 -6.84 -20.94
C PRO A 129 -17.02 -6.83 -20.82
N GLY A 130 -16.47 -5.72 -20.32
CA GLY A 130 -15.09 -5.67 -19.86
C GLY A 130 -14.94 -6.52 -18.60
N ALA A 131 -13.94 -7.40 -18.58
CA ALA A 131 -13.59 -8.16 -17.39
C ALA A 131 -13.13 -7.23 -16.25
N GLY A 132 -13.50 -7.57 -15.02
CA GLY A 132 -12.95 -6.93 -13.84
C GLY A 132 -11.47 -7.25 -13.66
N GLY A 133 -10.74 -6.33 -13.02
CA GLY A 133 -9.33 -6.52 -12.70
C GLY A 133 -9.10 -7.66 -11.70
N ILE A 134 -7.94 -8.30 -11.78
CA ILE A 134 -7.52 -9.34 -10.83
C ILE A 134 -6.74 -8.71 -9.66
N ALA A 135 -7.06 -9.14 -8.44
CA ALA A 135 -6.37 -8.69 -7.23
C ALA A 135 -4.85 -8.93 -7.29
N TYR A 136 -4.06 -8.00 -6.74
CA TYR A 136 -2.61 -8.13 -6.61
C TYR A 136 -2.11 -7.72 -5.22
N GLY A 137 -0.83 -8.00 -4.95
CA GLY A 137 -0.24 -7.84 -3.63
C GLY A 137 -0.71 -8.89 -2.63
N SER A 138 -0.06 -8.92 -1.47
CA SER A 138 -0.43 -9.83 -0.38
C SER A 138 -1.19 -9.08 0.72
N PRO A 139 -2.19 -9.70 1.37
CA PRO A 139 -2.87 -9.09 2.50
C PRO A 139 -1.97 -8.90 3.72
N SER A 140 -0.95 -9.74 3.90
CA SER A 140 -0.18 -9.85 5.16
C SER A 140 1.31 -9.53 5.05
N ASP A 141 1.83 -9.26 3.86
CA ASP A 141 3.20 -8.78 3.73
C ASP A 141 3.32 -7.29 4.10
N THR A 142 4.55 -6.78 4.05
CA THR A 142 4.88 -5.39 4.37
C THR A 142 4.90 -4.49 3.14
N ILE A 143 4.28 -4.89 2.02
CA ILE A 143 4.24 -4.12 0.78
C ILE A 143 2.85 -3.49 0.64
N ILE A 144 2.80 -2.22 0.26
CA ILE A 144 1.56 -1.52 -0.06
C ILE A 144 1.76 -0.81 -1.41
N ASP A 145 0.68 -0.56 -2.14
CA ASP A 145 0.65 -0.02 -3.49
C ASP A 145 -0.61 0.83 -3.70
N ILE A 146 -0.65 1.52 -4.84
CA ILE A 146 -1.81 2.29 -5.32
C ILE A 146 -2.86 1.35 -5.94
N GLY A 147 -4.13 1.79 -5.96
CA GLY A 147 -5.24 1.07 -6.60
C GLY A 147 -5.20 1.17 -8.12
N SER A 148 -5.67 0.13 -8.82
CA SER A 148 -5.81 0.15 -10.28
C SER A 148 -7.05 0.93 -10.75
N GLY A 149 -6.99 1.48 -11.97
CA GLY A 149 -8.12 2.16 -12.61
C GLY A 149 -9.13 1.20 -13.25
N GLY A 150 -10.35 1.68 -13.48
CA GLY A 150 -11.40 0.98 -14.21
C GLY A 150 -11.29 1.13 -15.73
N GLY A 151 -11.91 0.21 -16.47
CA GLY A 151 -12.00 0.23 -17.93
C GLY A 151 -13.11 1.15 -18.46
N ALA A 152 -13.04 1.51 -19.73
CA ALA A 152 -14.07 2.30 -20.40
C ALA A 152 -15.26 1.43 -20.85
N GLY A 153 -16.44 2.05 -20.98
CA GLY A 153 -17.51 1.47 -21.77
C GLY A 153 -17.18 1.56 -23.27
N ARG A 154 -17.46 0.47 -23.98
CA ARG A 154 -17.25 0.26 -25.43
C ARG A 154 -15.89 0.70 -26.00
N LEU A 155 -15.04 -0.27 -26.34
CA LEU A 155 -13.71 -0.07 -26.94
C LEU A 155 -13.70 0.78 -28.23
N SER A 156 -14.73 0.65 -29.08
CA SER A 156 -14.75 1.25 -30.42
C SER A 156 -15.04 2.76 -30.43
N ALA A 157 -15.71 3.25 -29.39
CA ALA A 157 -15.82 4.66 -29.08
C ALA A 157 -16.13 4.78 -27.60
N LEU A 158 -15.19 5.35 -26.85
CA LEU A 158 -15.25 5.50 -25.41
C LEU A 158 -16.56 6.18 -25.03
N ASP A 159 -17.39 5.41 -24.34
CA ASP A 159 -18.67 5.78 -23.79
C ASP A 159 -18.57 5.46 -22.29
N GLY A 160 -18.45 6.49 -21.45
CA GLY A 160 -18.10 6.30 -20.04
C GLY A 160 -16.61 5.98 -19.80
N PRO A 161 -15.77 6.99 -19.51
CA PRO A 161 -14.42 6.78 -18.98
C PRO A 161 -14.40 5.93 -17.69
N GLY A 162 -13.32 5.21 -17.45
CA GLY A 162 -13.13 4.46 -16.21
C GLY A 162 -12.73 5.36 -15.04
N GLY A 163 -13.05 4.95 -13.81
CA GLY A 163 -12.65 5.64 -12.59
C GLY A 163 -11.18 5.40 -12.24
N ASN A 164 -10.50 6.42 -11.69
CA ASN A 164 -9.13 6.27 -11.15
C ASN A 164 -9.10 5.43 -9.87
N GLY A 165 -8.00 4.72 -9.62
CA GLY A 165 -7.77 4.04 -8.35
C GLY A 165 -7.45 5.01 -7.21
N GLY A 166 -7.40 4.53 -5.97
CA GLY A 166 -6.95 5.28 -4.79
C GLY A 166 -5.44 5.26 -4.60
N ALA A 167 -4.91 6.24 -3.86
CA ALA A 167 -3.48 6.39 -3.61
C ALA A 167 -2.89 5.36 -2.63
N GLU A 168 -1.57 5.34 -2.56
CA GLU A 168 -0.79 4.73 -1.48
C GLU A 168 -0.47 5.82 -0.45
N ILE A 169 -0.81 5.55 0.82
CA ILE A 169 -0.50 6.40 1.97
C ILE A 169 0.24 5.53 2.99
N TYR A 170 1.52 5.78 3.18
CA TYR A 170 2.36 5.06 4.11
C TYR A 170 2.89 6.01 5.19
N LEU A 171 2.45 5.80 6.44
CA LEU A 171 2.92 6.50 7.62
C LEU A 171 3.88 5.60 8.40
N ARG A 172 5.12 6.06 8.56
CA ARG A 172 6.16 5.37 9.33
C ARG A 172 6.71 6.28 10.42
N ALA A 173 6.65 5.83 11.68
CA ALA A 173 7.20 6.62 12.79
C ALA A 173 7.60 5.79 14.00
N GLN A 174 8.24 6.40 15.00
CA GLN A 174 8.30 5.77 16.33
C GLN A 174 6.93 5.86 17.00
N ASN A 175 6.29 7.04 16.92
CA ASN A 175 4.97 7.29 17.48
C ASN A 175 4.02 7.85 16.42
N ILE A 176 2.88 7.21 16.24
CA ILE A 176 1.76 7.73 15.43
C ILE A 176 0.58 7.96 16.35
N ILE A 177 0.09 9.19 16.38
CA ILE A 177 -1.08 9.60 17.17
C ILE A 177 -2.06 10.28 16.23
N ILE A 178 -3.21 9.63 16.00
CA ILE A 178 -4.26 10.18 15.16
C ILE A 178 -5.55 10.20 15.96
N ASP A 179 -6.13 11.39 16.11
CA ASP A 179 -7.37 11.60 16.84
C ASP A 179 -8.36 12.44 16.04
N SER A 180 -9.63 12.01 16.01
CA SER A 180 -10.74 12.80 15.46
C SER A 180 -10.46 13.32 14.06
N SER A 181 -9.97 12.43 13.18
CA SER A 181 -9.38 12.74 11.87
C SER A 181 -9.69 11.64 10.86
N TYR A 182 -9.34 11.81 9.58
CA TYR A 182 -9.62 10.79 8.56
C TYR A 182 -8.49 10.62 7.53
N ILE A 183 -8.31 9.39 7.07
CA ILE A 183 -7.37 9.01 6.00
C ILE A 183 -8.16 8.30 4.91
N GLU A 184 -8.10 8.79 3.67
CA GLU A 184 -8.87 8.26 2.56
C GLU A 184 -8.00 7.93 1.35
N ALA A 185 -8.16 6.73 0.82
CA ALA A 185 -7.56 6.23 -0.41
C ALA A 185 -8.64 5.52 -1.24
N ASN A 186 -9.82 6.13 -1.37
CA ASN A 186 -10.92 5.51 -2.12
C ASN A 186 -10.67 5.54 -3.63
N GLY A 187 -11.21 4.56 -4.35
CA GLY A 187 -11.27 4.59 -5.81
C GLY A 187 -12.43 5.46 -6.31
N GLN A 188 -12.27 5.97 -7.51
CA GLN A 188 -13.25 6.83 -8.16
C GLN A 188 -14.37 6.01 -8.78
N ARG A 189 -15.60 6.52 -8.69
CA ARG A 189 -16.73 6.01 -9.48
C ARG A 189 -16.41 6.10 -10.99
N GLY A 190 -16.75 5.06 -11.75
CA GLY A 190 -16.71 5.05 -13.22
C GLY A 190 -17.73 6.01 -13.81
N TYR A 191 -17.42 6.63 -14.94
CA TYR A 191 -18.31 7.63 -15.52
C TYR A 191 -19.49 6.96 -16.22
N ASP A 192 -20.66 7.58 -16.06
CA ASP A 192 -21.85 7.20 -16.81
C ASP A 192 -21.62 7.38 -18.32
N GLY A 193 -22.32 6.58 -19.11
CA GLY A 193 -22.28 6.68 -20.56
C GLY A 193 -23.65 6.57 -21.20
N SER A 194 -23.73 6.89 -22.49
CA SER A 194 -24.99 6.94 -23.22
C SER A 194 -25.57 5.54 -23.47
N LEU A 195 -24.72 4.59 -23.87
CA LEU A 195 -25.03 3.19 -24.12
C LEU A 195 -24.28 2.30 -23.14
N GLU A 196 -22.96 2.49 -23.04
CA GLU A 196 -22.09 1.74 -22.13
C GLU A 196 -21.44 2.67 -21.13
N ALA A 197 -21.22 2.22 -19.89
CA ALA A 197 -20.57 3.00 -18.84
C ALA A 197 -19.18 2.47 -18.48
N GLY A 198 -18.37 3.32 -17.85
CA GLY A 198 -17.05 2.96 -17.34
C GLY A 198 -17.10 2.24 -16.00
N GLY A 199 -16.10 1.39 -15.75
CA GLY A 199 -15.92 0.69 -14.49
C GLY A 199 -15.32 1.58 -13.40
N GLY A 200 -15.60 1.27 -12.14
CA GLY A 200 -15.04 1.97 -10.98
C GLY A 200 -13.57 1.64 -10.73
N GLY A 201 -12.81 2.59 -10.19
CA GLY A 201 -11.42 2.37 -9.77
C GLY A 201 -11.33 1.65 -8.43
N ALA A 202 -10.24 0.91 -8.21
CA ALA A 202 -10.02 0.22 -6.94
C ALA A 202 -9.64 1.19 -5.81
N GLY A 203 -9.99 0.84 -4.57
CA GLY A 203 -9.39 1.46 -3.39
C GLY A 203 -7.86 1.27 -3.39
N GLY A 204 -7.15 2.23 -2.81
CA GLY A 204 -5.70 2.25 -2.69
C GLY A 204 -5.19 1.56 -1.43
N GLY A 205 -3.98 1.93 -1.02
CA GLY A 205 -3.28 1.33 0.09
C GLY A 205 -3.05 2.30 1.23
N VAL A 206 -3.43 1.93 2.45
CA VAL A 206 -3.08 2.69 3.65
C VAL A 206 -2.24 1.80 4.57
N MET A 207 -1.01 2.22 4.87
CA MET A 207 -0.10 1.52 5.76
C MET A 207 0.32 2.41 6.91
N VAL A 208 0.13 1.93 8.13
CA VAL A 208 0.59 2.57 9.38
C VAL A 208 1.62 1.64 10.00
N TRP A 209 2.86 2.10 10.16
CA TRP A 209 3.91 1.33 10.80
C TRP A 209 4.59 2.16 11.88
N ALA A 210 4.43 1.77 13.15
CA ALA A 210 5.13 2.45 14.23
C ALA A 210 5.56 1.56 15.39
N ASP A 211 6.32 2.11 16.34
CA ASP A 211 6.50 1.41 17.62
C ASP A 211 5.23 1.52 18.46
N THR A 212 4.71 2.73 18.58
CA THR A 212 3.45 3.04 19.25
C THR A 212 2.46 3.66 18.27
N THR A 213 1.27 3.07 18.19
CA THR A 213 0.16 3.55 17.35
C THR A 213 -1.06 3.83 18.22
N ILE A 214 -1.53 5.08 18.25
CA ILE A 214 -2.75 5.50 18.93
C ILE A 214 -3.70 6.08 17.89
N LEU A 215 -4.82 5.39 17.65
CA LEU A 215 -5.85 5.74 16.67
C LEU A 215 -7.19 5.89 17.40
N HIS A 216 -7.62 7.12 17.63
CA HIS A 216 -8.88 7.44 18.32
C HIS A 216 -9.84 8.21 17.41
N ASN A 217 -11.12 7.84 17.41
CA ASN A 217 -12.17 8.54 16.65
C ASN A 217 -11.81 8.81 15.17
N ILE A 218 -11.15 7.85 14.51
CA ILE A 218 -10.66 8.00 13.13
C ILE A 218 -11.40 7.07 12.17
N LEU A 219 -11.61 7.56 10.94
CA LEU A 219 -11.95 6.76 9.77
C LEU A 219 -10.70 6.55 8.89
N ILE A 220 -10.37 5.29 8.57
CA ILE A 220 -9.45 4.95 7.49
C ILE A 220 -10.23 4.21 6.40
N ALA A 221 -10.29 4.80 5.21
CA ALA A 221 -11.08 4.30 4.09
C ALA A 221 -10.21 4.02 2.86
N ALA A 222 -10.36 2.83 2.29
CA ALA A 222 -9.81 2.44 1.00
C ALA A 222 -10.88 1.63 0.24
N ASN A 223 -12.05 2.21 0.05
CA ASN A 223 -13.16 1.59 -0.67
C ASN A 223 -12.95 1.66 -2.19
N GLY A 224 -13.51 0.71 -2.92
CA GLY A 224 -13.63 0.78 -4.38
C GLY A 224 -14.69 1.78 -4.82
N GLY A 225 -14.49 2.33 -6.02
CA GLY A 225 -15.48 3.19 -6.67
C GLY A 225 -16.59 2.38 -7.32
N ASN A 226 -17.80 2.93 -7.36
CA ASN A 226 -18.93 2.29 -8.04
C ASN A 226 -18.74 2.27 -9.57
N GLY A 227 -19.42 1.37 -10.26
CA GLY A 227 -19.56 1.45 -11.72
C GLY A 227 -20.42 2.65 -12.15
N GLY A 228 -20.25 3.10 -13.39
CA GLY A 228 -21.12 4.09 -14.02
C GLY A 228 -22.43 3.48 -14.53
N ASP A 229 -23.45 4.31 -14.69
CA ASP A 229 -24.77 3.93 -15.20
C ASP A 229 -24.85 4.20 -16.72
N ALA A 230 -25.56 3.34 -17.46
CA ALA A 230 -25.85 3.57 -18.87
C ALA A 230 -27.18 2.95 -19.32
N SER A 231 -27.62 3.21 -20.55
CA SER A 231 -28.85 2.60 -21.05
C SER A 231 -28.71 1.11 -21.37
N PHE A 232 -27.52 0.65 -21.80
CA PHE A 232 -27.26 -0.75 -22.15
C PHE A 232 -26.44 -1.45 -21.06
N GLY A 233 -25.10 -1.40 -21.08
CA GLY A 233 -24.25 -2.04 -20.09
C GLY A 233 -23.72 -1.06 -19.04
N GLY A 234 -24.10 -1.29 -17.78
CA GLY A 234 -23.50 -0.59 -16.64
C GLY A 234 -22.04 -1.00 -16.40
N GLY A 235 -21.27 -0.14 -15.75
CA GLY A 235 -19.89 -0.44 -15.37
C GLY A 235 -19.79 -1.41 -14.19
N GLY A 236 -18.71 -2.18 -14.13
CA GLY A 236 -18.37 -3.00 -12.96
C GLY A 236 -17.85 -2.16 -11.79
N GLY A 237 -18.12 -2.57 -10.56
CA GLY A 237 -17.60 -1.91 -9.36
C GLY A 237 -16.11 -2.17 -9.16
N GLY A 238 -15.34 -1.16 -8.75
CA GLY A 238 -13.94 -1.32 -8.37
C GLY A 238 -13.79 -2.07 -7.04
N SER A 239 -12.71 -2.82 -6.86
CA SER A 239 -12.49 -3.56 -5.61
C SER A 239 -12.17 -2.62 -4.43
N GLY A 240 -12.39 -3.08 -3.21
CA GLY A 240 -11.76 -2.48 -2.04
C GLY A 240 -10.23 -2.57 -2.11
N GLY A 241 -9.56 -1.68 -1.37
CA GLY A 241 -8.12 -1.57 -1.25
C GLY A 241 -7.55 -2.33 -0.05
N ARG A 242 -6.39 -1.91 0.47
CA ARG A 242 -5.73 -2.57 1.60
C ARG A 242 -5.42 -1.58 2.71
N ILE A 243 -5.75 -1.96 3.94
CA ILE A 243 -5.35 -1.24 5.16
C ILE A 243 -4.44 -2.16 5.96
N LYS A 244 -3.22 -1.71 6.26
CA LYS A 244 -2.20 -2.45 7.02
C LYS A 244 -1.74 -1.65 8.22
N ILE A 245 -1.72 -2.25 9.41
CA ILE A 245 -1.22 -1.63 10.63
C ILE A 245 -0.20 -2.55 11.28
N PHE A 246 1.02 -2.07 11.40
CA PHE A 246 2.12 -2.77 12.04
C PHE A 246 2.59 -1.98 13.26
N TYR A 247 2.71 -2.67 14.39
CA TYR A 247 3.19 -2.07 15.63
C TYR A 247 4.25 -2.95 16.30
N THR A 248 5.18 -2.36 17.07
CA THR A 248 6.21 -3.13 17.80
C THR A 248 6.03 -3.10 19.32
N SER A 249 5.46 -2.02 19.87
CA SER A 249 5.33 -1.81 21.31
C SER A 249 3.88 -1.72 21.77
N LEU A 250 3.09 -0.81 21.19
CA LEU A 250 1.72 -0.56 21.64
C LEU A 250 0.82 -0.23 20.44
N ILE A 251 -0.41 -0.75 20.49
CA ILE A 251 -1.50 -0.31 19.65
C ILE A 251 -2.73 0.01 20.51
N ASP A 252 -3.36 1.14 20.25
CA ASP A 252 -4.68 1.53 20.75
C ASP A 252 -5.54 2.00 19.57
N THR A 253 -6.67 1.34 19.34
CA THR A 253 -7.58 1.58 18.20
C THR A 253 -9.00 1.93 18.64
N ALA A 254 -9.16 2.50 19.85
CA ALA A 254 -10.47 2.83 20.37
C ALA A 254 -11.28 3.73 19.41
N GLN A 255 -12.51 3.32 19.08
CA GLN A 255 -13.41 4.06 18.17
C GLN A 255 -12.84 4.29 16.76
N CYS A 256 -11.94 3.42 16.30
CA CYS A 256 -11.45 3.44 14.92
C CYS A 256 -12.40 2.69 13.98
N THR A 257 -12.70 3.28 12.82
CA THR A 257 -13.47 2.66 11.73
C THR A 257 -12.57 2.41 10.53
N TYR A 258 -12.59 1.19 10.00
CA TYR A 258 -11.86 0.81 8.80
C TYR A 258 -12.86 0.37 7.71
N THR A 259 -12.72 0.88 6.48
CA THR A 259 -13.60 0.47 5.38
C THR A 259 -12.78 0.13 4.12
N VAL A 260 -12.98 -1.08 3.61
CA VAL A 260 -12.37 -1.60 2.38
C VAL A 260 -13.44 -2.25 1.49
N GLN A 261 -14.63 -1.64 1.42
CA GLN A 261 -15.74 -2.22 0.66
C GLN A 261 -15.47 -2.12 -0.84
N GLY A 262 -15.89 -3.13 -1.60
CA GLY A 262 -15.99 -3.02 -3.05
C GLY A 262 -17.09 -2.05 -3.46
N GLY A 263 -16.92 -1.44 -4.63
CA GLY A 263 -17.91 -0.57 -5.24
C GLY A 263 -19.12 -1.34 -5.74
N ALA A 264 -20.29 -0.71 -5.72
CA ALA A 264 -21.50 -1.26 -6.32
C ALA A 264 -21.38 -1.32 -7.85
N PRO A 265 -22.06 -2.28 -8.51
CA PRO A 265 -22.20 -2.24 -9.96
C PRO A 265 -22.99 -1.01 -10.39
N GLY A 266 -22.73 -0.55 -11.61
CA GLY A 266 -23.62 0.38 -12.29
C GLY A 266 -24.90 -0.29 -12.77
N THR A 267 -25.78 0.50 -13.38
CA THR A 267 -27.07 0.03 -13.92
C THR A 267 -27.09 0.06 -15.44
N GLY A 268 -27.87 -0.86 -16.03
CA GLY A 268 -28.04 -0.99 -17.48
C GLY A 268 -29.13 -2.00 -17.84
N ALA A 269 -29.71 -1.89 -19.05
CA ALA A 269 -30.78 -2.77 -19.52
C ALA A 269 -30.30 -4.16 -19.99
N TYR A 270 -29.01 -4.32 -20.29
CA TYR A 270 -28.45 -5.56 -20.84
C TYR A 270 -27.26 -6.05 -20.01
N GLY A 271 -27.16 -7.37 -19.86
CA GLY A 271 -26.16 -8.02 -18.99
C GLY A 271 -26.32 -7.67 -17.51
N THR A 272 -25.53 -8.32 -16.67
CA THR A 272 -25.55 -8.10 -15.21
C THR A 272 -24.17 -7.62 -14.77
N PRO A 273 -23.94 -6.30 -14.63
CA PRO A 273 -22.69 -5.81 -14.06
C PRO A 273 -22.52 -6.30 -12.62
N GLU A 274 -21.26 -6.46 -12.21
CA GLU A 274 -20.91 -7.05 -10.92
C GLU A 274 -20.31 -6.00 -9.96
N ALA A 275 -20.53 -6.21 -8.66
CA ALA A 275 -19.86 -5.44 -7.62
C ALA A 275 -18.37 -5.80 -7.58
N GLY A 276 -17.54 -4.87 -7.13
CA GLY A 276 -16.17 -5.20 -6.74
C GLY A 276 -16.14 -6.03 -5.47
N GLU A 277 -15.14 -6.88 -5.32
CA GLU A 277 -14.89 -7.59 -4.07
C GLU A 277 -14.35 -6.64 -3.00
N ASN A 278 -14.61 -6.99 -1.73
CA ASN A 278 -14.04 -6.29 -0.60
C ASN A 278 -12.51 -6.51 -0.54
N GLY A 279 -11.82 -5.48 -0.10
CA GLY A 279 -10.40 -5.50 0.18
C GLY A 279 -10.05 -6.12 1.52
N THR A 280 -8.86 -5.82 2.03
CA THR A 280 -8.33 -6.49 3.23
C THR A 280 -7.83 -5.51 4.28
N ILE A 281 -8.10 -5.83 5.55
CA ILE A 281 -7.52 -5.16 6.72
C ILE A 281 -6.58 -6.15 7.40
N TYR A 282 -5.34 -5.74 7.65
CA TYR A 282 -4.35 -6.56 8.35
C TYR A 282 -3.68 -5.76 9.47
N ILE A 283 -3.75 -6.29 10.68
CA ILE A 283 -3.11 -5.68 11.86
C ILE A 283 -2.20 -6.74 12.47
N ASP A 284 -0.91 -6.45 12.59
CA ASP A 284 0.06 -7.41 13.13
C ASP A 284 1.07 -6.75 14.06
N HIS A 285 1.45 -7.51 15.09
CA HIS A 285 2.49 -7.12 16.04
C HIS A 285 3.84 -7.63 15.52
N ILE A 286 4.73 -6.72 15.13
CA ILE A 286 6.06 -7.06 14.64
C ILE A 286 7.03 -7.11 15.83
N VAL A 287 7.26 -8.32 16.33
CA VAL A 287 8.31 -8.60 17.32
C VAL A 287 9.60 -8.96 16.59
N GLY A 288 10.31 -7.95 16.07
CA GLY A 288 11.54 -8.14 15.29
C GLY A 288 11.31 -8.73 13.89
N ILE A 289 12.39 -9.15 13.22
CA ILE A 289 12.32 -9.74 11.87
C ILE A 289 11.55 -11.06 11.94
N LYS A 290 10.29 -11.04 11.50
CA LYS A 290 9.48 -12.24 11.27
C LYS A 290 10.05 -12.91 10.02
N GLU A 291 10.77 -14.02 10.20
CA GLU A 291 11.27 -14.83 9.10
C GLU A 291 10.06 -15.37 8.32
N VAL A 292 9.76 -14.74 7.17
CA VAL A 292 8.72 -15.24 6.26
C VAL A 292 9.30 -16.47 5.56
N VAL A 293 9.11 -17.63 6.18
CA VAL A 293 9.46 -18.92 5.57
C VAL A 293 8.48 -19.19 4.44
N GLN A 294 8.79 -18.75 3.22
CA GLN A 294 8.08 -19.21 2.03
C GLN A 294 8.66 -20.56 1.55
N GLN A 295 7.87 -21.62 1.74
CA GLN A 295 8.02 -22.97 1.14
C GLN A 295 9.34 -23.70 1.48
N PRO A 296 9.49 -25.03 1.22
CA PRO A 296 10.37 -25.87 2.04
C PRO A 296 11.82 -25.43 1.90
N VAL A 297 12.37 -25.00 3.03
CA VAL A 297 13.68 -24.38 3.20
C VAL A 297 14.76 -25.21 2.50
N GLN A 298 15.36 -24.65 1.43
CA GLN A 298 16.50 -25.27 0.74
C GLN A 298 17.82 -25.12 1.50
N LEU A 299 17.89 -24.21 2.48
CA LEU A 299 19.06 -24.00 3.33
C LEU A 299 18.67 -23.86 4.80
N GLN A 300 18.93 -24.88 5.62
CA GLN A 300 18.60 -24.85 7.05
C GLN A 300 19.85 -24.53 7.87
N ILE A 301 19.80 -23.44 8.62
CA ILE A 301 20.84 -23.06 9.59
C ILE A 301 20.46 -23.67 10.94
N LEU A 302 21.36 -24.48 11.50
CA LEU A 302 21.18 -25.02 12.85
C LEU A 302 22.32 -24.48 13.71
N THR A 303 21.99 -23.51 14.57
CA THR A 303 22.95 -22.96 15.52
C THR A 303 23.24 -23.99 16.61
N ASN A 304 24.51 -24.38 16.79
CA ASN A 304 24.94 -25.16 17.94
C ASN A 304 25.99 -24.36 18.75
N PRO A 305 25.55 -23.46 19.65
CA PRO A 305 26.44 -22.53 20.35
C PRO A 305 27.40 -23.18 21.36
N ILE A 306 27.38 -24.50 21.56
CA ILE A 306 28.24 -25.17 22.56
C ILE A 306 29.60 -25.61 21.98
N ARG A 307 29.84 -25.47 20.66
CA ARG A 307 31.05 -26.00 20.01
C ARG A 307 31.75 -25.07 19.01
N GLU A 308 31.46 -23.77 19.01
CA GLU A 308 32.06 -22.81 18.05
C GLU A 308 31.91 -23.25 16.57
N VAL A 309 30.85 -23.98 16.24
CA VAL A 309 30.63 -24.53 14.89
C VAL A 309 29.20 -24.24 14.43
N LEU A 310 29.09 -23.68 13.23
CA LEU A 310 27.82 -23.49 12.54
C LEU A 310 27.53 -24.68 11.62
N LYS A 311 26.40 -25.35 11.82
CA LYS A 311 25.93 -26.40 10.92
C LYS A 311 25.01 -25.79 9.87
N ILE A 312 25.39 -25.89 8.60
CA ILE A 312 24.56 -25.44 7.48
C ILE A 312 24.17 -26.65 6.64
N LYS A 313 22.88 -26.79 6.32
CA LYS A 313 22.38 -27.75 5.34
C LYS A 313 22.00 -27.03 4.05
N THR A 314 22.31 -27.60 2.89
CA THR A 314 21.90 -27.12 1.56
C THR A 314 21.36 -28.28 0.73
N ASN A 315 20.33 -28.04 -0.09
CA ASN A 315 19.79 -29.04 -1.01
C ASN A 315 20.52 -29.07 -2.37
N ASN A 316 21.43 -28.12 -2.64
CA ASN A 316 22.10 -28.00 -3.94
C ASN A 316 23.54 -27.44 -3.83
N PRO A 317 24.52 -28.20 -3.31
CA PRO A 317 25.93 -27.80 -3.30
C PRO A 317 26.55 -27.86 -4.72
N PRO A 318 27.59 -27.04 -5.05
CA PRO A 318 28.31 -26.15 -4.15
C PRO A 318 27.67 -24.76 -4.00
N VAL A 319 27.68 -24.19 -2.79
CA VAL A 319 27.18 -22.83 -2.51
C VAL A 319 28.26 -21.99 -1.85
N ARG A 320 28.55 -20.80 -2.39
CA ARG A 320 29.36 -19.79 -1.71
C ARG A 320 28.51 -19.04 -0.69
N VAL A 321 29.01 -18.91 0.54
CA VAL A 321 28.34 -18.22 1.65
C VAL A 321 29.25 -17.14 2.20
N ASP A 322 28.76 -15.91 2.27
CA ASP A 322 29.45 -14.77 2.86
C ASP A 322 28.88 -14.45 4.24
N ILE A 323 29.74 -14.09 5.19
CA ILE A 323 29.38 -13.66 6.55
C ILE A 323 29.58 -12.17 6.68
N PHE A 324 28.64 -11.49 7.32
CA PHE A 324 28.65 -10.08 7.66
C PHE A 324 28.41 -9.90 9.16
N ASP A 325 28.98 -8.86 9.75
CA ASP A 325 28.71 -8.49 11.14
C ASP A 325 27.38 -7.72 11.27
N ALA A 326 27.03 -7.34 12.50
CA ALA A 326 25.80 -6.60 12.79
C ALA A 326 25.71 -5.22 12.12
N ALA A 327 26.85 -4.63 11.73
CA ALA A 327 26.93 -3.37 11.01
C ALA A 327 26.85 -3.54 9.48
N GLY A 328 26.79 -4.79 8.99
CA GLY A 328 26.76 -5.11 7.57
C GLY A 328 28.15 -5.13 6.91
N CYS A 329 29.24 -5.09 7.68
CA CYS A 329 30.59 -5.21 7.16
C CYS A 329 30.91 -6.68 6.84
N PHE A 330 31.57 -6.93 5.71
CA PHE A 330 32.00 -8.27 5.32
C PHE A 330 33.06 -8.81 6.30
N VAL A 331 32.88 -10.07 6.70
CA VAL A 331 33.76 -10.76 7.64
C VAL A 331 34.55 -11.88 6.94
N LYS A 332 33.85 -12.84 6.31
CA LYS A 332 34.50 -14.03 5.74
C LYS A 332 33.61 -14.76 4.73
N THR A 333 34.22 -15.54 3.83
CA THR A 333 33.53 -16.43 2.88
C THR A 333 33.78 -17.91 3.22
N PHE A 334 32.76 -18.75 3.01
CA PHE A 334 32.81 -20.21 3.07
C PHE A 334 32.23 -20.83 1.79
N HIS A 335 32.65 -22.06 1.49
CA HIS A 335 32.13 -22.86 0.39
C HIS A 335 31.48 -24.12 0.94
N LEU A 336 30.17 -24.26 0.75
CA LEU A 336 29.43 -25.47 1.11
C LEU A 336 29.57 -26.46 -0.03
N ASN A 337 30.44 -27.46 0.10
CA ASN A 337 30.66 -28.45 -0.96
C ASN A 337 29.77 -29.69 -0.80
N ASN A 338 29.14 -29.84 0.37
CA ASN A 338 28.30 -30.99 0.72
C ASN A 338 26.89 -30.52 1.13
N TYR A 339 25.94 -31.47 1.14
CA TYR A 339 24.58 -31.22 1.61
C TYR A 339 24.51 -30.77 3.08
N ILE A 340 25.51 -31.13 3.88
CA ILE A 340 25.68 -30.69 5.27
C ILE A 340 27.14 -30.33 5.47
N GLU A 341 27.38 -29.14 6.01
CA GLU A 341 28.71 -28.60 6.30
C GLU A 341 28.77 -28.06 7.72
N TYR A 342 29.96 -28.15 8.31
CA TYR A 342 30.25 -27.69 9.66
C TYR A 342 31.33 -26.62 9.55
N ILE A 343 30.93 -25.37 9.76
CA ILE A 343 31.80 -24.20 9.61
C ILE A 343 32.37 -23.83 10.97
N PRO A 344 33.70 -23.87 11.17
CA PRO A 344 34.33 -23.32 12.37
C PRO A 344 34.08 -21.82 12.47
N LEU A 345 33.67 -21.37 13.65
CA LEU A 345 33.44 -19.95 13.99
C LEU A 345 34.64 -19.35 14.73
N ASP A 346 35.72 -20.13 14.88
CA ASP A 346 36.97 -19.70 15.47
C ASP A 346 37.47 -18.41 14.78
N GLY A 347 37.65 -17.35 15.58
CA GLY A 347 38.05 -16.03 15.11
C GLY A 347 36.91 -15.03 14.87
N LEU A 348 35.64 -15.40 15.09
CA LEU A 348 34.55 -14.44 15.25
C LEU A 348 34.47 -13.99 16.71
N GLU A 349 34.15 -12.72 16.96
CA GLU A 349 33.88 -12.21 18.30
C GLU A 349 32.46 -12.58 18.74
N GLU A 350 32.16 -12.43 20.04
CA GLU A 350 30.78 -12.53 20.52
C GLU A 350 29.90 -11.49 19.83
N GLY A 351 28.77 -11.91 19.27
CA GLY A 351 27.91 -11.01 18.54
C GLY A 351 26.94 -11.66 17.56
N VAL A 352 26.19 -10.79 16.87
CA VAL A 352 25.22 -11.18 15.84
C VAL A 352 25.89 -11.10 14.48
N TYR A 353 25.73 -12.16 13.69
CA TYR A 353 26.25 -12.26 12.34
C TYR A 353 25.16 -12.65 11.35
N PHE A 354 25.31 -12.19 10.13
CA PHE A 354 24.46 -12.51 8.99
C PHE A 354 25.22 -13.34 7.99
N ILE A 355 24.56 -14.31 7.37
CA ILE A 355 25.10 -15.06 6.25
C ILE A 355 24.31 -14.76 4.99
N LYS A 356 24.97 -14.75 3.83
CA LYS A 356 24.37 -14.60 2.51
C LYS A 356 24.90 -15.66 1.56
N GLY A 357 24.01 -16.49 1.01
CA GLY A 357 24.33 -17.45 -0.04
C GLY A 357 24.31 -16.80 -1.42
N ASN A 358 25.31 -17.08 -2.26
CA ASN A 358 25.38 -16.59 -3.64
C ASN A 358 24.61 -17.51 -4.61
N THR A 359 23.31 -17.68 -4.37
CA THR A 359 22.41 -18.40 -5.28
C THR A 359 21.40 -17.44 -5.89
N CYS A 360 20.76 -17.87 -6.98
CA CYS A 360 19.78 -17.08 -7.73
C CYS A 360 18.57 -16.60 -6.89
N ASN A 361 18.35 -17.18 -5.71
CA ASN A 361 17.23 -16.87 -4.81
C ASN A 361 17.63 -16.02 -3.60
N HIS A 362 18.85 -15.46 -3.57
CA HIS A 362 19.34 -14.57 -2.51
C HIS A 362 19.01 -15.06 -1.09
N TYR A 363 19.58 -16.18 -0.67
CA TYR A 363 19.37 -16.69 0.70
C TYR A 363 20.17 -15.86 1.71
N SER A 364 19.52 -15.47 2.81
CA SER A 364 20.18 -14.86 3.97
C SER A 364 19.73 -15.51 5.26
N GLY A 365 20.59 -15.55 6.27
CA GLY A 365 20.20 -16.02 7.60
C GLY A 365 21.04 -15.40 8.71
N LYS A 366 20.64 -15.64 9.96
CA LYS A 366 21.27 -15.06 11.15
C LYS A 366 21.82 -16.17 12.05
N PHE A 367 22.98 -15.93 12.64
CA PHE A 367 23.46 -16.72 13.76
C PHE A 367 24.09 -15.81 14.83
N VAL A 368 24.20 -16.34 16.04
CA VAL A 368 24.80 -15.63 17.18
C VAL A 368 25.98 -16.44 17.66
N VAL A 369 27.11 -15.76 17.84
CA VAL A 369 28.29 -16.30 18.51
C VAL A 369 28.22 -15.89 19.98
N LEU A 370 28.20 -16.89 20.86
CA LEU A 370 28.28 -16.74 22.31
C LEU A 370 29.52 -17.56 22.72
N LYS A 371 30.55 -16.92 23.27
CA LYS A 371 31.75 -17.60 23.77
C LYS A 371 31.63 -17.87 25.27
#